data_AF-A0A3B8WCG5-F1
#
_entry.id   AF-A0A3B8WCG5-F1
#
_cell.length_a   1.000
_cell.length_b   1.000
_cell.length_c   1.000
_cell.angle_alpha   90.00
_cell.angle_beta   90.00
_cell.angle_gamma   90.00
#
_symmetry.space_group_name_H-M   'P 1'
#
loop_
_entity.id
_entity.type
_entity.pdbx_description
1 polymer ?
#
loop_
_entity_poly.entity_id
_entity_poly.type
_entity_poly.pdbx_seq_one_letter_code
_entity_poly.pdbx_strand_id
1 'polypeptide(L)'
;SQRRLHESFKANEAVPEEVLTQVFRDLGETGGITRKDFLYSRESWQVIEDSFRAYCTEPSFVDYFWTIRTMHAPLFTLAEIAKNMPRVKMVHSISTGYAGLLGAMVSDRYRIPYLISEHGIYTKERKIDLSQAQWIDDPEDQVSAALNDQLGYIRRLWIRFFEVVGRLAYQKADSIVSLYSGNQTRQHQDGASPEKTCIIPNGIDPERFREPREQRSEAIPKVLGLVGRVVPIKDIKTFIRAMRSVSEQVPEAEGWIVGPEDEDPAYVAECRNLVTSLGLEGRVKFLGFQNVSEILPQLGLMVLTSISEALPLVILEA
;
A
#
# COMPACT_ATOMS: atom_id res chain seq x y z
N SER A 1 8.76 -27.91 12.81
CA SER A 1 7.96 -27.07 11.90
C SER A 1 8.62 -25.73 11.62
N GLN A 2 9.00 -24.94 12.65
CA GLN A 2 9.51 -23.56 12.47
C GLN A 2 10.84 -23.42 11.72
N ARG A 3 11.82 -24.31 11.90
CA ARG A 3 13.07 -24.29 11.12
C ARG A 3 12.80 -24.52 9.62
N ARG A 4 11.93 -25.47 9.29
CA ARG A 4 11.49 -25.73 7.90
C ARG A 4 10.73 -24.54 7.30
N LEU A 5 9.87 -23.89 8.09
CA LEU A 5 9.20 -22.65 7.68
C LEU A 5 10.23 -21.56 7.34
N HIS A 6 11.22 -21.37 8.22
CA HIS A 6 12.28 -20.39 8.02
C HIS A 6 13.19 -20.71 6.82
N GLU A 7 13.47 -21.99 6.57
CA GLU A 7 14.20 -22.45 5.37
C GLU A 7 13.41 -22.22 4.08
N SER A 8 12.10 -22.54 4.06
CA SER A 8 11.23 -22.26 2.90
C SER A 8 11.14 -20.76 2.59
N PHE A 9 11.13 -19.90 3.61
CA PHE A 9 11.17 -18.45 3.42
C PHE A 9 12.52 -17.96 2.90
N LYS A 10 13.63 -18.57 3.32
CA LYS A 10 14.97 -18.27 2.77
C LYS A 10 15.11 -18.72 1.32
N ALA A 11 14.50 -19.84 0.96
CA ALA A 11 14.50 -20.38 -0.41
C ALA A 11 13.54 -19.66 -1.37
N ASN A 12 12.70 -18.75 -0.84
CA ASN A 12 11.65 -18.09 -1.61
C ASN A 12 10.71 -19.10 -2.30
N GLU A 13 10.38 -20.18 -1.60
CA GLU A 13 9.50 -21.27 -2.06
C GLU A 13 8.12 -21.19 -1.38
N ALA A 14 7.14 -21.95 -1.90
CA ALA A 14 5.84 -22.12 -1.23
C ALA A 14 6.02 -22.95 0.05
N VAL A 15 5.31 -22.59 1.11
CA VAL A 15 5.39 -23.33 2.38
C VAL A 15 4.47 -24.56 2.29
N PRO A 16 4.91 -25.79 2.63
CA PRO A 16 4.01 -26.94 2.65
C PRO A 16 2.78 -26.68 3.54
N GLU A 17 1.59 -27.06 3.07
CA GLU A 17 0.33 -26.73 3.75
C GLU A 17 0.28 -27.26 5.19
N GLU A 18 0.81 -28.45 5.44
CA GLU A 18 0.87 -29.04 6.78
C GLU A 18 1.74 -28.21 7.73
N VAL A 19 2.84 -27.64 7.21
CA VAL A 19 3.74 -26.79 7.98
C VAL A 19 3.05 -25.47 8.33
N LEU A 20 2.34 -24.87 7.37
CA LEU A 20 1.61 -23.62 7.58
C LEU A 20 0.47 -23.80 8.60
N THR A 21 -0.33 -24.85 8.41
CA THR A 21 -1.45 -25.21 9.31
C THR A 21 -0.94 -25.49 10.73
N GLN A 22 0.24 -26.12 10.87
CA GLN A 22 0.86 -26.37 12.17
C GLN A 22 1.29 -25.05 12.83
N VAL A 23 1.91 -24.14 12.07
CA VAL A 23 2.37 -22.84 12.59
C VAL A 23 1.20 -21.99 13.08
N PHE A 24 0.09 -21.94 12.32
CA PHE A 24 -1.11 -21.21 12.74
C PHE A 24 -1.79 -21.83 13.97
N ARG A 25 -1.72 -23.15 14.12
CA ARG A 25 -2.25 -23.84 15.31
C ARG A 25 -1.37 -23.67 16.54
N ASP A 26 -0.05 -23.66 16.38
CA ASP A 26 0.89 -23.54 17.51
C ASP A 26 0.98 -22.10 18.06
N LEU A 27 0.64 -21.09 17.24
CA LEU A 27 0.74 -19.70 17.63
C LEU A 27 -0.34 -19.30 18.64
N GLY A 28 0.07 -18.92 19.85
CA GLY A 28 -0.81 -18.46 20.91
C GLY A 28 -1.44 -19.56 21.76
N GLU A 29 -1.18 -20.84 21.48
CA GLU A 29 -1.73 -21.98 22.22
C GLU A 29 -0.75 -22.53 23.28
N THR A 30 -1.28 -23.11 24.37
CA THR A 30 -0.48 -23.64 25.49
C THR A 30 0.40 -24.84 25.15
N GLY A 31 0.09 -25.56 24.06
CA GLY A 31 0.92 -26.64 23.50
C GLY A 31 1.88 -26.17 22.41
N GLY A 32 1.88 -24.88 22.08
CA GLY A 32 2.73 -24.26 21.08
C GLY A 32 3.54 -23.12 21.69
N ILE A 33 3.56 -21.95 21.05
CA ILE A 33 4.25 -20.76 21.57
C ILE A 33 3.21 -19.77 22.05
N THR A 34 3.13 -19.54 23.36
CA THR A 34 2.26 -18.50 23.88
C THR A 34 2.89 -17.11 23.70
N ARG A 35 2.06 -16.06 23.75
CA ARG A 35 2.55 -14.67 23.77
C ARG A 35 3.49 -14.44 24.96
N LYS A 36 3.23 -15.08 26.11
CA LYS A 36 4.07 -14.98 27.30
C LYS A 36 5.44 -15.61 27.07
N ASP A 37 5.49 -16.78 26.46
CA ASP A 37 6.75 -17.47 26.17
C ASP A 37 7.61 -16.62 25.22
N PHE A 38 7.01 -16.12 24.14
CA PHE A 38 7.72 -15.25 23.20
C PHE A 38 8.26 -13.97 23.85
N LEU A 39 7.48 -13.33 24.73
CA LEU A 39 7.85 -12.04 25.32
C LEU A 39 8.78 -12.15 26.53
N TYR A 40 8.77 -13.27 27.26
CA TYR A 40 9.40 -13.34 28.58
C TYR A 40 10.21 -14.62 28.85
N SER A 41 10.22 -15.62 27.96
CA SER A 41 11.00 -16.84 28.19
C SER A 41 12.48 -16.65 27.87
N ARG A 42 13.32 -17.43 28.56
CA ARG A 42 14.77 -17.44 28.35
C ARG A 42 15.13 -18.06 27.01
N GLU A 43 14.34 -19.03 26.56
CA GLU A 43 14.49 -19.69 25.27
C GLU A 43 14.25 -18.70 24.12
N SER A 44 13.20 -17.86 24.23
CA SER A 44 12.94 -16.80 23.26
C SER A 44 14.12 -15.82 23.17
N TRP A 45 14.66 -15.41 24.32
CA TRP A 45 15.87 -14.57 24.38
C TRP A 45 17.05 -15.23 23.66
N GLN A 46 17.34 -16.49 23.96
CA GLN A 46 18.45 -17.23 23.35
C GLN A 46 18.31 -17.34 21.84
N VAL A 47 17.10 -17.62 21.33
CA VAL A 47 16.84 -17.71 19.89
C VAL A 47 17.10 -16.37 19.19
N ILE A 48 16.68 -15.26 19.80
CA ILE A 48 16.92 -13.92 19.25
C ILE A 48 18.42 -13.57 19.30
N GLU A 49 19.10 -13.88 20.40
CA GLU A 49 20.54 -13.66 20.55
C GLU A 49 21.36 -14.48 19.55
N ASP A 50 21.07 -15.76 19.40
CA ASP A 50 21.74 -16.64 18.44
C ASP A 50 21.52 -16.14 17.00
N SER A 51 20.29 -15.71 16.68
CA SER A 51 19.96 -15.16 15.36
C SER A 51 20.66 -13.82 15.09
N PHE A 52 20.79 -12.97 16.10
CA PHE A 52 21.56 -11.74 16.01
C PHE A 52 23.03 -12.02 15.70
N ARG A 53 23.67 -12.89 16.50
CA ARG A 53 25.08 -13.27 16.33
C ARG A 53 25.36 -13.94 14.98
N ALA A 54 24.42 -14.73 14.48
CA ALA A 54 24.59 -15.48 13.24
C ALA A 54 24.34 -14.65 11.97
N TYR A 55 23.44 -13.66 12.01
CA TYR A 55 22.92 -13.04 10.79
C TYR A 55 22.92 -11.50 10.79
N CYS A 56 22.87 -10.84 11.94
CA CYS A 56 22.77 -9.38 12.00
C CYS A 56 24.09 -8.73 11.62
N THR A 57 24.05 -7.82 10.65
CA THR A 57 25.22 -7.03 10.22
C THR A 57 25.31 -5.67 10.90
N GLU A 58 24.31 -5.31 11.71
CA GLU A 58 24.25 -4.05 12.46
C GLU A 58 24.72 -4.22 13.92
N PRO A 59 25.31 -3.17 14.53
CA PRO A 59 25.96 -3.28 15.83
C PRO A 59 24.99 -3.35 17.01
N SER A 60 23.76 -2.85 16.87
CA SER A 60 22.82 -2.70 18.00
C SER A 60 21.96 -3.95 18.20
N PHE A 61 22.30 -4.73 19.23
CA PHE A 61 21.45 -5.84 19.66
C PHE A 61 20.08 -5.35 20.19
N VAL A 62 20.04 -4.17 20.83
CA VAL A 62 18.81 -3.61 21.39
C VAL A 62 17.80 -3.31 20.28
N ASP A 63 18.25 -2.70 19.19
CA ASP A 63 17.37 -2.35 18.06
C ASP A 63 16.91 -3.62 17.34
N TYR A 64 17.79 -4.60 17.14
CA TYR A 64 17.42 -5.89 16.60
C TYR A 64 16.38 -6.62 17.48
N PHE A 65 16.59 -6.65 18.79
CA PHE A 65 15.68 -7.29 19.74
C PHE A 65 14.28 -6.67 19.70
N TRP A 66 14.18 -5.33 19.78
CA TRP A 66 12.90 -4.64 19.71
C TRP A 66 12.25 -4.77 18.34
N THR A 67 13.04 -4.79 17.27
CA THR A 67 12.56 -5.05 15.91
C THR A 67 11.87 -6.41 15.80
N ILE A 68 12.53 -7.50 16.24
CA ILE A 68 11.95 -8.84 16.23
C ILE A 68 10.65 -8.90 17.04
N ARG A 69 10.65 -8.31 18.24
CA ARG A 69 9.45 -8.28 19.09
C ARG A 69 8.30 -7.52 18.43
N THR A 70 8.59 -6.38 17.83
CA THR A 70 7.57 -5.52 17.21
C THR A 70 6.95 -6.19 15.98
N MET A 71 7.75 -6.90 15.17
CA MET A 71 7.25 -7.68 14.03
C MET A 71 6.29 -8.80 14.46
N HIS A 72 6.66 -9.56 15.50
CA HIS A 72 5.97 -10.81 15.82
C HIS A 72 4.87 -10.65 16.88
N ALA A 73 4.93 -9.62 17.74
CA ALA A 73 3.93 -9.41 18.78
C ALA A 73 2.48 -9.30 18.24
N PRO A 74 2.21 -8.60 17.12
CA PRO A 74 0.87 -8.55 16.54
C PRO A 74 0.32 -9.93 16.12
N LEU A 75 1.19 -10.87 15.77
CA LEU A 75 0.77 -12.21 15.31
C LEU A 75 -0.04 -12.96 16.38
N PHE A 76 0.32 -12.80 17.65
CA PHE A 76 -0.43 -13.40 18.77
C PHE A 76 -1.81 -12.77 18.92
N THR A 77 -1.94 -11.46 18.69
CA THR A 77 -3.24 -10.79 18.67
C THR A 77 -4.10 -11.31 17.51
N LEU A 78 -3.51 -11.49 16.32
CA LEU A 78 -4.24 -12.06 15.19
C LEU A 78 -4.72 -13.49 15.46
N ALA A 79 -3.88 -14.32 16.08
CA ALA A 79 -4.26 -15.69 16.47
C ALA A 79 -5.44 -15.70 17.45
N GLU A 80 -5.44 -14.79 18.44
CA GLU A 80 -6.53 -14.64 19.40
C GLU A 80 -7.83 -14.16 18.72
N ILE A 81 -7.73 -13.19 17.79
CA ILE A 81 -8.89 -12.74 17.00
C ILE A 81 -9.43 -13.89 16.16
N ALA A 82 -8.56 -14.64 15.48
CA ALA A 82 -8.95 -15.78 14.67
C ALA A 82 -9.65 -16.88 15.49
N LYS A 83 -9.32 -17.03 16.77
CA LYS A 83 -9.96 -17.99 17.69
C LYS A 83 -11.37 -17.59 18.11
N ASN A 84 -11.59 -16.30 18.30
CA ASN A 84 -12.81 -15.75 18.89
C ASN A 84 -13.74 -15.08 17.86
N MET A 85 -13.47 -15.25 16.57
CA MET A 85 -14.26 -14.62 15.51
C MET A 85 -15.70 -15.18 15.48
N PRO A 86 -16.72 -14.35 15.19
CA PRO A 86 -18.06 -14.84 14.94
C PRO A 86 -18.10 -15.82 13.75
N ARG A 87 -19.13 -16.68 13.74
CA ARG A 87 -19.35 -17.61 12.62
C ARG A 87 -19.69 -16.85 11.35
N VAL A 88 -18.85 -17.02 10.34
CA VAL A 88 -19.01 -16.42 9.00
C VAL A 88 -18.89 -17.50 7.93
N LYS A 89 -19.37 -17.22 6.72
CA LYS A 89 -19.32 -18.15 5.59
C LYS A 89 -18.08 -17.97 4.70
N MET A 90 -17.40 -16.83 4.82
CA MET A 90 -16.24 -16.45 4.03
C MET A 90 -15.50 -15.34 4.77
N VAL A 91 -14.19 -15.22 4.53
CA VAL A 91 -13.37 -14.08 4.95
C VAL A 91 -12.90 -13.31 3.74
N HIS A 92 -12.88 -11.98 3.87
CA HIS A 92 -12.37 -11.09 2.86
C HIS A 92 -11.35 -10.13 3.49
N SER A 93 -10.18 -10.00 2.87
CA SER A 93 -9.19 -8.98 3.22
C SER A 93 -8.94 -8.03 2.04
N ILE A 94 -8.74 -6.75 2.37
CA ILE A 94 -8.41 -5.71 1.39
C ILE A 94 -6.91 -5.55 1.14
N SER A 95 -6.09 -6.35 1.83
CA SER A 95 -4.62 -6.32 1.74
C SER A 95 -4.02 -7.61 2.26
N THR A 96 -2.80 -7.90 1.82
CA THR A 96 -2.05 -9.09 2.21
C THR A 96 -1.46 -9.07 3.61
N GLY A 97 -1.08 -7.91 4.17
CA GLY A 97 -0.33 -7.76 5.43
C GLY A 97 -0.92 -8.41 6.68
N TYR A 98 -1.06 -7.67 7.79
CA TYR A 98 -1.67 -8.27 8.99
C TYR A 98 -3.13 -8.68 8.76
N ALA A 99 -3.88 -7.93 7.94
CA ALA A 99 -5.24 -8.28 7.56
C ALA A 99 -5.29 -9.57 6.74
N GLY A 100 -4.39 -9.73 5.77
CA GLY A 100 -4.36 -10.93 4.94
C GLY A 100 -3.85 -12.16 5.69
N LEU A 101 -2.93 -11.99 6.63
CA LEU A 101 -2.52 -13.07 7.52
C LEU A 101 -3.66 -13.52 8.43
N LEU A 102 -4.44 -12.58 8.98
CA LEU A 102 -5.63 -12.90 9.76
C LEU A 102 -6.64 -13.68 8.91
N GLY A 103 -6.87 -13.25 7.67
CA GLY A 103 -7.72 -13.97 6.72
C GLY A 103 -7.26 -15.41 6.50
N ALA A 104 -5.95 -15.61 6.30
CA ALA A 104 -5.35 -16.93 6.16
C ALA A 104 -5.54 -17.80 7.43
N MET A 105 -5.31 -17.23 8.63
CA MET A 105 -5.49 -17.94 9.90
C MET A 105 -6.95 -18.37 10.13
N VAL A 106 -7.91 -17.49 9.83
CA VAL A 106 -9.35 -17.78 10.00
C VAL A 106 -9.81 -18.83 9.00
N SER A 107 -9.43 -18.69 7.72
CA SER A 107 -9.74 -19.65 6.68
C SER A 107 -9.21 -21.04 6.98
N ASP A 108 -7.96 -21.14 7.41
CA ASP A 108 -7.32 -22.40 7.81
C ASP A 108 -8.04 -23.05 8.99
N ARG A 109 -8.39 -22.25 10.01
CA ARG A 109 -9.03 -22.72 11.24
C ARG A 109 -10.46 -23.22 11.02
N TYR A 110 -11.27 -22.47 10.29
CA TYR A 110 -12.70 -22.79 10.11
C TYR A 110 -13.02 -23.48 8.79
N ARG A 111 -12.02 -23.67 7.91
CA ARG A 111 -12.17 -24.24 6.56
C ARG A 111 -13.24 -23.52 5.74
N ILE A 112 -13.15 -22.20 5.72
CA ILE A 112 -14.05 -21.33 4.97
C ILE A 112 -13.32 -20.58 3.85
N PRO A 113 -14.02 -20.24 2.76
CA PRO A 113 -13.43 -19.49 1.66
C PRO A 113 -12.75 -18.19 2.09
N TYR A 114 -11.63 -17.87 1.43
CA TYR A 114 -10.85 -16.68 1.65
C TYR A 114 -10.58 -15.91 0.35
N LEU A 115 -11.02 -14.66 0.32
CA LEU A 115 -10.82 -13.74 -0.78
C LEU A 115 -9.90 -12.59 -0.39
N ILE A 116 -9.00 -12.22 -1.30
CA ILE A 116 -8.16 -11.01 -1.20
C ILE A 116 -8.57 -10.05 -2.32
N SER A 117 -8.76 -8.77 -2.01
CA SER A 117 -8.87 -7.72 -3.04
C SER A 117 -7.86 -6.60 -2.78
N GLU A 118 -6.91 -6.40 -3.70
CA GLU A 118 -5.86 -5.39 -3.53
C GLU A 118 -6.00 -4.23 -4.53
N HIS A 119 -6.24 -3.04 -3.96
CA HIS A 119 -6.23 -1.78 -4.72
C HIS A 119 -4.81 -1.27 -4.94
N GLY A 120 -3.95 -1.44 -3.94
CA GLY A 120 -2.50 -1.26 -3.99
C GLY A 120 -1.81 -2.50 -3.43
N ILE A 121 -0.60 -2.81 -3.93
CA ILE A 121 0.16 -3.94 -3.44
C ILE A 121 0.78 -3.56 -2.10
N TYR A 122 0.25 -4.10 -0.99
CA TYR A 122 0.65 -3.73 0.37
C TYR A 122 2.15 -3.88 0.63
N THR A 123 2.79 -4.93 0.09
CA THR A 123 4.24 -5.13 0.20
C THR A 123 5.04 -4.02 -0.48
N LYS A 124 4.53 -3.44 -1.57
CA LYS A 124 5.13 -2.32 -2.29
C LYS A 124 4.98 -1.03 -1.48
N GLU A 125 3.78 -0.75 -0.98
CA GLU A 125 3.51 0.43 -0.15
C GLU A 125 4.36 0.40 1.12
N ARG A 126 4.42 -0.74 1.82
CA ARG A 126 5.28 -0.89 3.00
C ARG A 126 6.76 -0.78 2.68
N LYS A 127 7.23 -1.29 1.54
CA LYS A 127 8.63 -1.08 1.10
C LYS A 127 8.92 0.40 0.91
N ILE A 128 8.00 1.16 0.32
CA ILE A 128 8.13 2.62 0.13
C ILE A 128 8.10 3.33 1.49
N ASP A 129 7.11 3.05 2.34
CA ASP A 129 7.00 3.64 3.68
C ASP A 129 8.26 3.35 4.53
N LEU A 130 8.75 2.12 4.50
CA LEU A 130 9.95 1.71 5.25
C LEU A 130 11.23 2.28 4.65
N SER A 131 11.27 2.54 3.34
CA SER A 131 12.40 3.24 2.71
C SER A 131 12.41 4.74 3.06
N GLN A 132 11.25 5.31 3.39
CA GLN A 132 11.08 6.72 3.78
C GLN A 132 11.04 6.92 5.31
N ALA A 133 11.07 5.85 6.08
CA ALA A 133 10.99 5.84 7.54
C ALA A 133 12.26 6.42 8.19
N GLN A 134 12.14 7.63 8.77
CA GLN A 134 13.21 8.29 9.55
C GLN A 134 13.47 7.70 10.95
N TRP A 135 12.75 6.64 11.33
CA TRP A 135 12.80 6.00 12.65
C TRP A 135 13.67 4.74 12.68
N ILE A 136 14.33 4.42 11.56
CA ILE A 136 15.37 3.41 11.47
C ILE A 136 16.66 4.18 11.19
N ASP A 137 17.46 4.44 12.23
CA ASP A 137 18.76 5.10 12.11
C ASP A 137 19.69 4.17 11.30
N ASP A 138 19.95 4.50 10.04
CA ASP A 138 20.99 3.85 9.25
C ASP A 138 22.35 4.42 9.71
N PRO A 139 23.30 3.60 10.21
CA PRO A 139 24.58 4.11 10.73
C PRO A 139 25.49 4.81 9.70
N GLU A 140 25.14 4.79 8.41
CA GLU A 140 25.93 5.32 7.30
C GLU A 140 25.25 6.49 6.55
N ASP A 141 24.41 7.29 7.21
CA ASP A 141 23.78 8.48 6.61
C ASP A 141 24.74 9.69 6.40
N GLN A 142 26.04 9.41 6.28
CA GLN A 142 27.02 10.34 5.73
C GLN A 142 27.67 9.69 4.50
N VAL A 143 27.24 10.12 3.31
CA VAL A 143 27.84 9.88 1.99
C VAL A 143 27.34 8.63 1.24
N SER A 144 26.10 8.65 0.73
CA SER A 144 25.82 8.03 -0.59
C SER A 144 24.51 8.56 -1.21
N ALA A 145 24.64 9.27 -2.34
CA ALA A 145 23.53 9.82 -3.12
C ALA A 145 22.96 8.81 -4.15
N ALA A 146 22.97 7.51 -3.83
CA ALA A 146 22.40 6.46 -4.68
C ALA A 146 21.34 5.66 -3.89
N LEU A 147 20.08 5.82 -4.30
CA LEU A 147 18.84 5.24 -3.71
C LEU A 147 18.81 3.70 -3.56
N ASN A 148 19.88 2.97 -3.87
CA ASN A 148 19.91 1.51 -3.89
C ASN A 148 21.04 0.85 -3.07
N ASP A 149 22.02 1.58 -2.55
CA ASP A 149 23.30 0.94 -2.19
C ASP A 149 23.67 0.97 -0.71
N GLN A 150 22.69 0.87 0.19
CA GLN A 150 22.79 0.16 1.50
C GLN A 150 21.52 0.40 2.35
N LEU A 151 20.42 -0.33 2.10
CA LEU A 151 19.36 -0.41 3.13
C LEU A 151 19.96 -1.04 4.40
N GLY A 152 19.67 -0.51 5.60
CA GLY A 152 19.99 -1.18 6.86
C GLY A 152 19.47 -2.63 6.92
N TYR A 153 20.19 -3.49 7.63
CA TYR A 153 19.78 -4.86 7.92
C TYR A 153 18.40 -4.93 8.59
N ILE A 154 18.10 -4.04 9.54
CA ILE A 154 16.79 -3.96 10.19
C ILE A 154 15.69 -3.67 9.17
N ARG A 155 15.93 -2.73 8.24
CA ARG A 155 14.99 -2.41 7.17
C ARG A 155 14.75 -3.61 6.25
N ARG A 156 15.81 -4.32 5.86
CA ARG A 156 15.69 -5.59 5.09
C ARG A 156 14.92 -6.66 5.84
N LEU A 157 15.02 -6.72 7.16
CA LEU A 157 14.28 -7.68 7.98
C LEU A 157 12.77 -7.39 7.95
N TRP A 158 12.36 -6.13 8.03
CA TRP A 158 10.97 -5.71 7.87
C TRP A 158 10.42 -6.02 6.48
N ILE A 159 11.20 -5.74 5.45
CA ILE A 159 10.80 -6.04 4.07
C ILE A 159 10.53 -7.54 3.92
N ARG A 160 11.49 -8.38 4.33
CA ARG A 160 11.35 -9.84 4.27
C ARG A 160 10.16 -10.34 5.09
N PHE A 161 9.93 -9.77 6.26
CA PHE A 161 8.78 -10.11 7.09
C PHE A 161 7.46 -9.87 6.34
N PHE A 162 7.27 -8.69 5.73
CA PHE A 162 6.04 -8.39 4.99
C PHE A 162 5.90 -9.19 3.69
N GLU A 163 7.00 -9.50 2.99
CA GLU A 163 7.00 -10.39 1.83
C GLU A 163 6.53 -11.79 2.21
N VAL A 164 7.06 -12.33 3.31
CA VAL A 164 6.67 -13.62 3.86
C VAL A 164 5.19 -13.62 4.23
N VAL A 165 4.74 -12.62 4.99
CA VAL A 165 3.34 -12.49 5.41
C VAL A 165 2.41 -12.43 4.19
N GLY A 166 2.75 -11.64 3.18
CA GLY A 166 1.93 -11.52 1.98
C GLY A 166 1.90 -12.79 1.15
N ARG A 167 3.02 -13.50 1.06
CA ARG A 167 3.06 -14.82 0.40
C ARG A 167 2.16 -15.84 1.10
N LEU A 168 2.18 -15.90 2.43
CA LEU A 168 1.30 -16.78 3.18
C LEU A 168 -0.18 -16.46 2.92
N ALA A 169 -0.52 -15.17 2.87
CA ALA A 169 -1.86 -14.72 2.54
C ALA A 169 -2.27 -15.16 1.13
N TYR A 170 -1.44 -14.93 0.11
CA TYR A 170 -1.73 -15.39 -1.25
C TYR A 170 -1.86 -16.91 -1.37
N GLN A 171 -0.98 -17.65 -0.69
CA GLN A 171 -0.99 -19.10 -0.74
C GLN A 171 -2.31 -19.66 -0.21
N LYS A 172 -2.83 -19.08 0.87
CA LYS A 172 -4.10 -19.50 1.50
C LYS A 172 -5.36 -18.93 0.86
N ALA A 173 -5.28 -17.84 0.11
CA ALA A 173 -6.44 -17.30 -0.58
C ALA A 173 -6.97 -18.30 -1.63
N ASP A 174 -8.30 -18.35 -1.76
CA ASP A 174 -8.99 -19.09 -2.83
C ASP A 174 -9.14 -18.22 -4.09
N SER A 175 -9.30 -16.91 -3.90
CA SER A 175 -9.39 -15.92 -4.97
C SER A 175 -8.68 -14.63 -4.61
N ILE A 176 -7.94 -14.09 -5.58
CA ILE A 176 -7.11 -12.89 -5.43
C ILE A 176 -7.50 -11.92 -6.54
N VAL A 177 -8.09 -10.79 -6.16
CA VAL A 177 -8.59 -9.76 -7.06
C VAL A 177 -7.58 -8.62 -7.15
N SER A 178 -7.29 -8.19 -8.37
CA SER A 178 -6.58 -6.94 -8.68
C SER A 178 -7.39 -6.06 -9.62
N LEU A 179 -7.09 -4.76 -9.63
CA LEU A 179 -7.81 -3.80 -10.48
C LEU A 179 -7.34 -3.80 -11.95
N TYR A 180 -6.10 -4.21 -12.22
CA TYR A 180 -5.48 -4.19 -13.55
C TYR A 180 -4.27 -5.13 -13.64
N SER A 181 -3.82 -5.41 -14.86
CA SER A 181 -2.77 -6.40 -15.16
C SER A 181 -1.39 -6.09 -14.57
N GLY A 182 -1.07 -4.82 -14.34
CA GLY A 182 0.19 -4.42 -13.70
C GLY A 182 0.27 -4.88 -12.24
N ASN A 183 -0.82 -4.70 -11.48
CA ASN A 183 -0.91 -5.24 -10.11
C ASN A 183 -0.92 -6.78 -10.13
N GLN A 184 -1.63 -7.40 -11.07
CA GLN A 184 -1.66 -8.85 -11.19
C GLN A 184 -0.27 -9.46 -11.43
N THR A 185 0.50 -8.88 -12.37
CA THR A 185 1.90 -9.28 -12.62
C THR A 185 2.73 -9.22 -11.35
N ARG A 186 2.53 -8.17 -10.53
CA ARG A 186 3.23 -8.03 -9.26
C ARG A 186 2.76 -9.06 -8.22
N GLN A 187 1.47 -9.34 -8.13
CA GLN A 187 0.94 -10.40 -7.27
C GLN A 187 1.61 -11.74 -7.58
N HIS A 188 1.78 -12.07 -8.88
CA HIS A 188 2.49 -13.29 -9.30
C HIS A 188 3.95 -13.29 -8.84
N GLN A 189 4.66 -12.18 -9.00
CA GLN A 189 6.05 -12.03 -8.52
C GLN A 189 6.16 -12.20 -7.00
N ASP A 190 5.16 -11.74 -6.25
CA ASP A 190 5.13 -11.82 -4.80
C ASP A 190 4.66 -13.22 -4.29
N GLY A 191 4.21 -14.11 -5.19
CA GLY A 191 3.90 -15.52 -4.89
C GLY A 191 2.43 -15.91 -5.04
N ALA A 192 1.58 -15.06 -5.63
CA ALA A 192 0.20 -15.41 -5.97
C ALA A 192 0.14 -16.39 -7.14
N SER A 193 -0.65 -17.44 -7.00
CA SER A 193 -0.82 -18.45 -8.05
C SER A 193 -1.70 -17.92 -9.18
N PRO A 194 -1.29 -18.02 -10.47
CA PRO A 194 -2.04 -17.47 -11.59
C PRO A 194 -3.51 -17.90 -11.65
N GLU A 195 -3.79 -19.17 -11.36
CA GLU A 195 -5.14 -19.76 -11.36
C GLU A 195 -6.06 -19.23 -10.27
N LYS A 196 -5.49 -18.60 -9.24
CA LYS A 196 -6.24 -17.95 -8.15
C LYS A 196 -6.44 -16.46 -8.38
N THR A 197 -5.75 -15.88 -9.36
CA THR A 197 -5.80 -14.44 -9.63
C THR A 197 -6.85 -14.07 -10.67
N CYS A 198 -7.57 -12.98 -10.44
CA CYS A 198 -8.46 -12.39 -11.44
C CYS A 198 -8.41 -10.85 -11.40
N ILE A 199 -8.71 -10.23 -12.55
CA ILE A 199 -8.80 -8.78 -12.67
C ILE A 199 -10.28 -8.39 -12.60
N ILE A 200 -10.64 -7.57 -11.61
CA ILE A 200 -11.95 -6.93 -11.52
C ILE A 200 -11.68 -5.42 -11.37
N PRO A 201 -11.78 -4.63 -12.45
CA PRO A 201 -11.59 -3.20 -12.36
C PRO A 201 -12.73 -2.56 -11.55
N ASN A 202 -12.45 -1.42 -10.93
CA ASN A 202 -13.52 -0.63 -10.32
C ASN A 202 -14.51 -0.18 -11.40
N GLY A 203 -15.79 -0.28 -11.08
CA GLY A 203 -16.87 0.31 -11.87
C GLY A 203 -17.21 1.71 -11.38
N ILE A 204 -17.79 2.50 -12.27
CA ILE A 204 -18.56 3.70 -11.93
C ILE A 204 -20.04 3.41 -12.21
N ASP A 205 -20.94 4.14 -11.54
CA ASP A 205 -22.36 4.17 -11.90
C ASP A 205 -22.57 5.21 -13.01
N PRO A 206 -22.80 4.82 -14.27
CA PRO A 206 -22.92 5.77 -15.37
C PRO A 206 -24.15 6.67 -15.24
N GLU A 207 -25.21 6.22 -14.57
CA GLU A 207 -26.46 6.98 -14.48
C GLU A 207 -26.27 8.23 -13.61
N ARG A 208 -25.36 8.18 -12.63
CA ARG A 208 -24.95 9.35 -11.82
C ARG A 208 -24.36 10.49 -12.66
N PHE A 209 -23.81 10.19 -13.83
CA PHE A 209 -23.17 11.18 -14.72
C PHE A 209 -24.05 11.60 -15.90
N ARG A 210 -25.29 11.10 -15.98
CA ARG A 210 -26.22 11.45 -17.05
C ARG A 210 -26.61 12.92 -17.03
N GLU A 211 -27.13 13.42 -15.90
CA GLU A 211 -27.50 14.83 -15.75
C GLU A 211 -26.30 15.77 -15.93
N PRO A 212 -25.13 15.55 -15.31
CA PRO A 212 -23.92 16.32 -15.61
C PRO A 212 -23.57 16.37 -17.10
N ARG A 213 -23.68 15.24 -17.80
CA ARG A 213 -23.37 15.18 -19.23
C ARG A 213 -24.35 16.01 -20.06
N GLU A 214 -25.63 16.03 -19.70
CA GLU A 214 -26.65 16.87 -20.34
C GLU A 214 -26.44 18.37 -20.06
N GLN A 215 -25.79 18.72 -18.94
CA GLN A 215 -25.44 20.11 -18.58
C GLN A 215 -24.20 20.65 -19.30
N ARG A 216 -23.47 19.82 -20.08
CA ARG A 216 -22.30 20.29 -20.83
C ARG A 216 -22.72 21.29 -21.92
N SER A 217 -22.00 22.42 -21.99
CA SER A 217 -22.15 23.37 -23.08
C SER A 217 -21.69 22.78 -24.42
N GLU A 218 -22.29 23.22 -25.52
CA GLU A 218 -21.85 22.86 -26.88
C GLU A 218 -20.42 23.35 -27.16
N ALA A 219 -20.06 24.53 -26.64
CA ALA A 219 -18.70 25.03 -26.69
C ALA A 219 -17.83 24.29 -25.65
N ILE A 220 -16.66 23.80 -26.07
CA ILE A 220 -15.69 23.17 -25.17
C ILE A 220 -15.12 24.23 -24.22
N PRO A 221 -15.31 24.10 -22.89
CA PRO A 221 -14.74 25.05 -21.94
C PRO A 221 -13.22 25.07 -22.03
N LYS A 222 -12.58 26.23 -21.84
CA LYS A 222 -11.11 26.34 -21.82
C LYS A 222 -10.59 26.10 -20.41
N VAL A 223 -11.11 25.07 -19.76
CA VAL A 223 -10.82 24.73 -18.37
C VAL A 223 -10.20 23.34 -18.32
N LEU A 224 -8.98 23.26 -17.82
CA LEU A 224 -8.26 22.02 -17.57
C LEU A 224 -8.42 21.67 -16.10
N GLY A 225 -9.00 20.52 -15.79
CA GLY A 225 -9.22 20.09 -14.41
C GLY A 225 -8.29 18.96 -14.00
N LEU A 226 -7.71 19.06 -12.82
CA LEU A 226 -7.09 17.96 -12.10
C LEU A 226 -7.89 17.72 -10.82
N VAL A 227 -8.48 16.53 -10.70
CA VAL A 227 -9.27 16.15 -9.54
C VAL A 227 -8.50 15.14 -8.69
N GLY A 228 -8.24 15.48 -7.44
CA GLY A 228 -7.53 14.64 -6.49
C GLY A 228 -6.95 15.43 -5.31
N ARG A 229 -6.53 14.70 -4.27
CA ARG A 229 -5.84 15.27 -3.10
C ARG A 229 -4.57 16.02 -3.52
N VAL A 230 -4.29 17.17 -2.91
CA VAL A 230 -3.11 17.98 -3.22
C VAL A 230 -1.89 17.44 -2.47
N VAL A 231 -1.33 16.34 -2.99
CA VAL A 231 -0.20 15.61 -2.40
C VAL A 231 0.86 15.26 -3.45
N PRO A 232 2.13 15.02 -3.06
CA PRO A 232 3.23 14.77 -4.00
C PRO A 232 2.97 13.68 -5.05
N ILE A 233 2.30 12.59 -4.68
CA ILE A 233 2.04 11.46 -5.59
C ILE A 233 1.12 11.81 -6.77
N LYS A 234 0.28 12.85 -6.63
CA LYS A 234 -0.59 13.36 -7.71
C LYS A 234 0.13 14.32 -8.66
N ASP A 235 1.38 14.68 -8.35
CA ASP A 235 2.27 15.57 -9.12
C ASP A 235 1.58 16.85 -9.63
N ILE A 236 0.98 17.57 -8.69
CA ILE A 236 0.27 18.84 -8.95
C ILE A 236 1.21 19.88 -9.56
N LYS A 237 2.50 19.83 -9.22
CA LYS A 237 3.53 20.72 -9.77
C LYS A 237 3.70 20.56 -11.28
N THR A 238 3.61 19.35 -11.82
CA THR A 238 3.66 19.12 -13.27
C THR A 238 2.44 19.70 -13.96
N PHE A 239 1.24 19.56 -13.38
CA PHE A 239 0.04 20.22 -13.89
C PHE A 239 0.20 21.75 -13.94
N ILE A 240 0.70 22.36 -12.86
CA ILE A 240 0.95 23.81 -12.80
C ILE A 240 1.95 24.26 -13.88
N ARG A 241 3.05 23.51 -14.07
CA ARG A 241 4.03 23.81 -15.13
C ARG A 241 3.44 23.67 -16.53
N ALA A 242 2.62 22.66 -16.76
CA ALA A 242 1.91 22.49 -18.03
C ALA A 242 0.98 23.68 -18.31
N MET A 243 0.27 24.17 -17.28
CA MET A 243 -0.58 25.36 -17.40
C MET A 243 0.18 26.61 -17.82
N ARG A 244 1.47 26.74 -17.47
CA ARG A 244 2.30 27.85 -17.97
C ARG A 244 2.36 27.83 -19.50
N SER A 245 2.77 26.70 -20.08
CA SER A 245 2.88 26.53 -21.53
C SER A 245 1.53 26.64 -22.25
N VAL A 246 0.46 26.12 -21.65
CA VAL A 246 -0.90 26.24 -22.19
C VAL A 246 -1.33 27.72 -22.22
N SER A 247 -1.09 28.46 -21.13
CA SER A 247 -1.52 29.85 -21.01
C SER A 247 -0.78 30.83 -21.94
N GLU A 248 0.35 30.42 -22.51
CA GLU A 248 1.07 31.17 -23.54
C GLU A 248 0.41 31.03 -24.92
N GLN A 249 -0.22 29.89 -25.20
CA GLN A 249 -0.89 29.59 -26.47
C GLN A 249 -2.40 29.86 -26.42
N VAL A 250 -3.01 29.67 -25.26
CA VAL A 250 -4.44 29.87 -24.98
C VAL A 250 -4.56 30.77 -23.74
N PRO A 251 -4.44 32.10 -23.89
CA PRO A 251 -4.40 33.05 -22.77
C PRO A 251 -5.58 33.01 -21.80
N GLU A 252 -6.72 32.56 -22.30
CA GLU A 252 -7.99 32.41 -21.59
C GLU A 252 -8.17 31.03 -20.93
N ALA A 253 -7.17 30.14 -21.02
CA ALA A 253 -7.24 28.84 -20.38
C ALA A 253 -7.10 28.95 -18.85
N GLU A 254 -7.97 28.24 -18.13
CA GLU A 254 -7.91 28.10 -16.67
C GLU A 254 -7.48 26.68 -16.28
N GLY A 255 -6.73 26.57 -15.18
CA GLY A 255 -6.35 25.29 -14.56
C GLY A 255 -7.05 25.14 -13.21
N TRP A 256 -7.89 24.13 -13.04
CA TRP A 256 -8.62 23.88 -11.80
C TRP A 256 -8.04 22.68 -11.08
N ILE A 257 -7.59 22.89 -9.85
CA ILE A 257 -7.13 21.84 -8.94
C ILE A 257 -8.26 21.62 -7.93
N VAL A 258 -8.88 20.45 -7.99
CA VAL A 258 -10.10 20.11 -7.24
C VAL A 258 -9.82 18.94 -6.31
N GLY A 259 -9.84 19.20 -5.01
CA GLY A 259 -9.64 18.19 -3.99
C GLY A 259 -9.14 18.80 -2.69
N PRO A 260 -9.03 17.97 -1.63
CA PRO A 260 -8.62 18.43 -0.32
C PRO A 260 -7.12 18.81 -0.28
N GLU A 261 -6.80 19.78 0.57
CA GLU A 261 -5.48 20.40 0.74
C GLU A 261 -4.89 20.17 2.15
N ASP A 262 -5.58 19.41 3.01
CA ASP A 262 -5.25 19.28 4.43
C ASP A 262 -4.18 18.22 4.75
N GLU A 263 -3.97 17.25 3.85
CA GLU A 263 -3.05 16.13 4.06
C GLU A 263 -1.57 16.53 4.05
N ASP A 264 -1.19 17.47 3.19
CA ASP A 264 0.19 17.97 3.08
C ASP A 264 0.22 19.50 2.90
N PRO A 265 0.05 20.28 3.99
CA PRO A 265 0.03 21.74 3.91
C PRO A 265 1.33 22.35 3.36
N ALA A 266 2.47 21.68 3.56
CA ALA A 266 3.76 22.14 3.05
C ALA A 266 3.81 22.02 1.52
N TYR A 267 3.42 20.87 0.97
CA TYR A 267 3.34 20.68 -0.49
C TYR A 267 2.32 21.62 -1.14
N VAL A 268 1.19 21.88 -0.48
CA VAL A 268 0.21 22.88 -0.93
C VAL A 268 0.85 24.28 -1.03
N ALA A 269 1.59 24.69 0.01
CA ALA A 269 2.28 25.97 0.00
C ALA A 269 3.31 26.06 -1.13
N GLU A 270 4.08 25.00 -1.38
CA GLU A 270 5.01 24.92 -2.52
C GLU A 270 4.29 25.03 -3.87
N CYS A 271 3.13 24.39 -4.03
CA CYS A 271 2.32 24.48 -5.25
C CYS A 271 1.79 25.90 -5.47
N ARG A 272 1.30 26.57 -4.42
CA ARG A 272 0.85 27.97 -4.50
C ARG A 272 1.99 28.93 -4.83
N ASN A 273 3.15 28.75 -4.21
CA ASN A 273 4.36 29.51 -4.54
C ASN A 273 4.79 29.29 -6.01
N LEU A 274 4.65 28.06 -6.52
CA LEU A 274 4.95 27.76 -7.92
C LEU A 274 3.99 28.50 -8.87
N VAL A 275 2.68 28.49 -8.58
CA VAL A 275 1.68 29.29 -9.34
C VAL A 275 2.09 30.76 -9.38
N THR A 276 2.47 31.34 -8.24
CA THR A 276 2.94 32.72 -8.16
C THR A 276 4.21 32.96 -8.98
N SER A 277 5.21 32.09 -8.83
CA SER A 277 6.48 32.24 -9.54
C SER A 277 6.36 32.17 -11.06
N LEU A 278 5.31 31.51 -11.58
CA LEU A 278 5.04 31.36 -13.01
C LEU A 278 4.07 32.42 -13.56
N GLY A 279 3.60 33.35 -12.72
CA GLY A 279 2.64 34.38 -13.11
C GLY A 279 1.27 33.80 -13.49
N LEU A 280 0.86 32.72 -12.81
CA LEU A 280 -0.38 31.99 -13.08
C LEU A 280 -1.49 32.33 -12.09
N GLU A 281 -1.30 33.36 -11.26
CA GLU A 281 -2.34 33.86 -10.37
C GLU A 281 -3.59 34.26 -11.15
N GLY A 282 -4.75 33.81 -10.69
CA GLY A 282 -6.03 34.01 -11.38
C GLY A 282 -6.30 33.03 -12.53
N ARG A 283 -5.29 32.34 -13.06
CA ARG A 283 -5.45 31.28 -14.08
C ARG A 283 -5.52 29.90 -13.47
N VAL A 284 -4.68 29.61 -12.47
CA VAL A 284 -4.72 28.34 -11.73
C VAL A 284 -5.49 28.55 -10.42
N LYS A 285 -6.57 27.80 -10.24
CA LYS A 285 -7.49 27.90 -9.11
C LYS A 285 -7.45 26.60 -8.29
N PHE A 286 -7.25 26.75 -6.99
CA PHE A 286 -7.45 25.68 -6.02
C PHE A 286 -8.87 25.80 -5.50
N LEU A 287 -9.72 24.81 -5.80
CA LEU A 287 -11.15 24.86 -5.51
C LEU A 287 -11.55 24.09 -4.25
N GLY A 288 -10.59 23.47 -3.57
CA GLY A 288 -10.86 22.57 -2.46
C GLY A 288 -11.66 21.33 -2.88
N PHE A 289 -12.21 20.63 -1.89
CA PHE A 289 -13.09 19.49 -2.13
C PHE A 289 -14.42 19.95 -2.76
N GLN A 290 -14.75 19.38 -3.92
CA GLN A 290 -15.99 19.65 -4.65
C GLN A 290 -16.63 18.33 -5.10
N ASN A 291 -17.92 18.39 -5.42
CA ASN A 291 -18.61 17.28 -6.05
C ASN A 291 -18.15 17.14 -7.51
N VAL A 292 -17.55 16.01 -7.86
CA VAL A 292 -17.00 15.76 -9.21
C VAL A 292 -18.08 15.92 -10.28
N SER A 293 -19.31 15.44 -10.02
CA SER A 293 -20.43 15.54 -10.95
C SER A 293 -20.81 16.99 -11.31
N GLU A 294 -20.52 17.97 -10.44
CA GLU A 294 -20.79 19.40 -10.71
C GLU A 294 -19.64 20.07 -11.45
N ILE A 295 -18.43 19.55 -11.30
CA ILE A 295 -17.22 20.10 -11.92
C ILE A 295 -17.03 19.59 -13.35
N LEU A 296 -17.23 18.29 -13.59
CA LEU A 296 -17.00 17.66 -14.90
C LEU A 296 -17.63 18.39 -16.10
N PRO A 297 -18.88 18.91 -16.02
CA PRO A 297 -19.49 19.60 -17.14
C PRO A 297 -18.78 20.91 -17.52
N GLN A 298 -18.09 21.51 -16.55
CA GLN A 298 -17.37 22.78 -16.69
C GLN A 298 -15.94 22.59 -17.24
N LEU A 299 -15.46 21.35 -17.30
CA LEU A 299 -14.11 21.04 -17.80
C LEU A 299 -14.12 20.79 -19.31
N GLY A 300 -13.16 21.40 -19.99
CA GLY A 300 -12.80 21.04 -21.37
C GLY A 300 -11.89 19.83 -21.46
N LEU A 301 -11.02 19.66 -20.46
CA LEU A 301 -10.06 18.57 -20.40
C LEU A 301 -9.82 18.12 -18.95
N MET A 302 -9.98 16.82 -18.69
CA MET A 302 -9.50 16.21 -17.46
C MET A 302 -8.03 15.85 -17.62
N VAL A 303 -7.20 16.20 -16.64
CA VAL A 303 -5.74 16.00 -16.66
C VAL A 303 -5.32 15.15 -15.46
N LEU A 304 -4.52 14.12 -15.74
CA LEU A 304 -3.95 13.23 -14.74
C LEU A 304 -2.42 13.24 -14.87
N THR A 305 -1.74 13.84 -13.89
CA THR A 305 -0.27 13.95 -13.85
C THR A 305 0.38 13.01 -12.84
N SER A 306 -0.41 12.20 -12.14
CA SER A 306 0.04 11.35 -11.05
C SER A 306 1.22 10.44 -11.41
N ILE A 307 2.17 10.32 -10.48
CA ILE A 307 3.38 9.48 -10.63
C ILE A 307 3.00 8.00 -10.62
N SER A 308 1.98 7.62 -9.84
CA SER A 308 1.46 6.25 -9.76
C SER A 308 -0.03 6.29 -9.48
N GLU A 309 -0.81 5.55 -10.27
CA GLU A 309 -2.23 5.30 -10.07
C GLU A 309 -2.51 3.82 -10.26
N ALA A 310 -3.40 3.25 -9.46
CA ALA A 310 -3.85 1.88 -9.68
C ALA A 310 -4.93 1.86 -10.79
N LEU A 311 -6.07 2.48 -10.53
CA LEU A 311 -7.14 2.70 -11.49
C LEU A 311 -7.78 4.07 -11.17
N PRO A 312 -7.44 5.13 -11.92
CA PRO A 312 -7.89 6.48 -11.60
C PRO A 312 -9.38 6.61 -11.92
N LEU A 313 -10.23 6.47 -10.90
CA LEU A 313 -11.70 6.56 -11.03
C LEU A 313 -12.13 7.83 -11.74
N VAL A 314 -11.48 8.96 -11.47
CA VAL A 314 -11.83 10.24 -12.07
C VAL A 314 -11.70 10.28 -13.59
N ILE A 315 -10.87 9.41 -14.19
CA ILE A 315 -10.79 9.27 -15.64
C ILE A 315 -11.94 8.42 -16.18
N LEU A 316 -12.47 7.48 -15.39
CA LEU A 316 -13.69 6.76 -15.76
C LEU A 316 -14.92 7.65 -15.63
N GLU A 317 -14.92 8.56 -14.65
CA GLU A 317 -16.01 9.53 -14.41
C GLU A 317 -16.08 10.63 -15.47
N ALA A 318 -14.95 11.03 -16.07
CA ALA A 318 -14.82 12.12 -17.04
C ALA A 318 -15.20 11.73 -18.48
#